data_AF-A0A959CNG2-F1
#
_entry.id   AF-A0A959CNG2-F1
#
_cell.length_a   1.000
_cell.length_b   1.000
_cell.length_c   1.000
_cell.angle_alpha   90.00
_cell.angle_beta   90.00
_cell.angle_gamma   90.00
#
_symmetry.space_group_name_H-M   'P 1'
#
loop_
_entity.id
_entity.type
_entity.pdbx_description
1 polymer ?
#
loop_
_entity_poly.entity_id
_entity_poly.type
_entity_poly.pdbx_seq_one_letter_code
_entity_poly.pdbx_strand_id
1 'polypeptide(L)'
;MEISMQTKILAELLWKRSGKEARFYPVDRPFLEQYLDQVKAANLAEFVSYNLATYPSLYSTQLFVCLPELWEELSVDDILRIIESFNSEQPFYSLILFTYKYLQVDILRLLLEAPKVSELNKQKIKKFLKTQYPHLILQEEELEDFDEDGLGIHLDDWIYARQKLLTDERVKPAKRLLVDLKAEVENL
;
A
#
# COMPACT_ATOMS: atom_id res chain seq x y z
N MET A 1 -8.20 -1.22 15.60
CA MET A 1 -7.97 0.24 15.51
C MET A 1 -9.32 0.88 15.25
N GLU A 2 -9.71 1.90 16.03
CA GLU A 2 -10.94 2.64 15.76
C GLU A 2 -10.66 3.72 14.72
N ILE A 3 -11.50 3.81 13.67
CA ILE A 3 -11.33 4.80 12.60
C ILE A 3 -12.13 6.05 12.94
N SER A 4 -11.44 7.18 13.09
CA SER A 4 -12.05 8.48 13.39
C SER A 4 -13.01 8.94 12.29
N MET A 5 -13.98 9.78 12.66
CA MET A 5 -14.92 10.36 11.70
C MET A 5 -14.21 11.22 10.66
N GLN A 6 -13.15 11.95 11.06
CA GLN A 6 -12.36 12.78 10.15
C GLN A 6 -11.72 11.94 9.03
N THR A 7 -11.10 10.81 9.38
CA THR A 7 -10.52 9.88 8.40
C THR A 7 -11.57 9.38 7.40
N LYS A 8 -12.76 9.01 7.88
CA LYS A 8 -13.85 8.53 7.01
C LYS A 8 -14.31 9.61 6.04
N ILE A 9 -14.54 10.82 6.53
CA ILE A 9 -14.97 11.97 5.73
C ILE A 9 -13.94 12.29 4.65
N LEU A 10 -12.64 12.34 5.01
CA LEU A 10 -11.58 12.62 4.06
C LEU A 10 -11.49 11.54 2.99
N ALA A 11 -11.47 10.26 3.37
CA ALA A 11 -11.36 9.17 2.42
C ALA A 11 -12.59 9.09 1.47
N GLU A 12 -13.79 9.34 1.99
CA GLU A 12 -15.02 9.40 1.19
C GLU A 12 -15.03 10.59 0.24
N LEU A 13 -14.54 11.75 0.69
CA LEU A 13 -14.40 12.94 -0.14
C LEU A 13 -13.47 12.66 -1.33
N LEU A 14 -12.28 12.11 -1.06
CA LEU A 14 -11.30 11.79 -2.09
C LEU A 14 -11.87 10.78 -3.09
N TRP A 15 -12.45 9.68 -2.62
CA TRP A 15 -13.04 8.65 -3.49
C TRP A 15 -14.13 9.20 -4.42
N LYS A 16 -15.04 10.02 -3.89
CA LYS A 16 -16.15 10.57 -4.68
C LYS A 16 -15.71 11.61 -5.70
N ARG A 17 -14.68 12.40 -5.38
CA ARG A 17 -14.22 13.52 -6.23
C ARG A 17 -13.19 13.07 -7.25
N SER A 18 -12.29 12.16 -6.91
CA SER A 18 -11.20 11.74 -7.79
C SER A 18 -11.72 11.17 -9.10
N GLY A 19 -12.79 10.37 -9.08
CA GLY A 19 -13.39 9.81 -10.29
C GLY A 19 -13.96 10.84 -11.29
N LYS A 20 -14.07 12.11 -10.91
CA LYS A 20 -14.53 13.21 -11.78
C LYS A 20 -13.45 14.25 -12.05
N GLU A 21 -12.50 14.40 -11.14
CA GLU A 21 -11.56 15.52 -11.11
C GLU A 21 -10.12 15.10 -11.42
N ALA A 22 -9.78 13.82 -11.25
CA ALA A 22 -8.48 13.30 -11.65
C ALA A 22 -8.36 13.29 -13.18
N ARG A 23 -7.20 13.72 -13.68
CA ARG A 23 -6.82 13.60 -15.09
C ARG A 23 -6.56 12.13 -15.45
N PHE A 24 -5.93 11.38 -14.55
CA PHE A 24 -5.71 9.94 -14.67
C PHE A 24 -6.57 9.18 -13.66
N TYR A 25 -7.53 8.41 -14.18
CA TYR A 25 -8.44 7.61 -13.37
C TYR A 25 -7.69 6.46 -12.66
N PRO A 26 -8.10 6.05 -11.44
CA PRO A 26 -9.14 6.64 -10.61
C PRO A 26 -8.69 7.82 -9.73
N VAL A 27 -7.39 8.10 -9.63
CA VAL A 27 -6.82 9.18 -8.83
C VAL A 27 -5.39 9.48 -9.30
N ASP A 28 -4.98 10.75 -9.28
CA ASP A 28 -3.62 11.15 -9.63
C ASP A 28 -3.05 12.17 -8.64
N ARG A 29 -1.74 12.44 -8.75
CA ARG A 29 -1.07 13.41 -7.88
C ARG A 29 -1.64 14.82 -8.03
N PRO A 30 -1.83 15.38 -9.25
CA PRO A 30 -2.38 16.74 -9.40
C PRO A 30 -3.73 16.95 -8.71
N PHE A 31 -4.62 15.97 -8.76
CA PHE A 31 -5.88 16.03 -8.00
C PHE A 31 -5.65 16.10 -6.49
N LEU A 32 -4.69 15.32 -5.97
CA LEU A 32 -4.41 15.22 -4.54
C LEU A 32 -3.69 16.44 -3.95
N GLU A 33 -3.01 17.25 -4.76
CA GLU A 33 -2.24 18.43 -4.30
C GLU A 33 -3.05 19.33 -3.37
N GLN A 34 -4.31 19.60 -3.72
CA GLN A 34 -5.21 20.45 -2.92
C GLN A 34 -5.65 19.83 -1.58
N TYR A 35 -5.40 18.54 -1.37
CA TYR A 35 -5.80 17.78 -0.17
C TYR A 35 -4.61 17.31 0.67
N LEU A 36 -3.36 17.56 0.25
CA LEU A 36 -2.16 17.02 0.92
C LEU A 36 -2.09 17.42 2.40
N ASP A 37 -2.39 18.67 2.73
CA ASP A 37 -2.38 19.13 4.13
C ASP A 37 -3.42 18.40 4.98
N GLN A 38 -4.58 18.06 4.41
CA GLN A 38 -5.62 17.32 5.11
C GLN A 38 -5.20 15.86 5.31
N VAL A 39 -4.55 15.25 4.32
CA VAL A 39 -3.99 13.89 4.43
C VAL A 39 -2.90 13.87 5.50
N LYS A 40 -1.96 14.82 5.48
CA LYS A 40 -0.87 14.92 6.48
C LYS A 40 -1.37 15.19 7.89
N ALA A 41 -2.47 15.93 8.03
CA ALA A 41 -3.10 16.18 9.34
C ALA A 41 -3.94 15.00 9.84
N ALA A 42 -4.27 14.02 8.99
CA ALA A 42 -5.02 12.84 9.39
C ALA A 42 -4.13 11.83 10.13
N ASN A 43 -4.76 10.92 10.88
CA ASN A 43 -4.05 9.74 11.35
C ASN A 43 -3.76 8.83 10.14
N LEU A 44 -2.52 8.82 9.68
CA LEU A 44 -2.11 8.12 8.47
C LEU A 44 -2.37 6.61 8.53
N ALA A 45 -2.17 5.98 9.70
CA ALA A 45 -2.44 4.56 9.87
C ALA A 45 -3.94 4.25 9.74
N GLU A 46 -4.81 5.08 10.34
CA GLU A 46 -6.26 4.97 10.14
C GLU A 46 -6.63 5.19 8.68
N PHE A 47 -6.03 6.19 8.03
CA PHE A 47 -6.32 6.55 6.65
C PHE A 47 -5.99 5.41 5.68
N VAL A 48 -4.81 4.80 5.81
CA VAL A 48 -4.42 3.63 5.02
C VAL A 48 -5.35 2.46 5.29
N SER A 49 -5.56 2.11 6.55
CA SER A 49 -6.40 0.98 6.94
C SER A 49 -7.83 1.12 6.41
N TYR A 50 -8.42 2.30 6.55
CA TYR A 50 -9.78 2.56 6.10
C TYR A 50 -9.91 2.50 4.58
N ASN A 51 -8.97 3.08 3.83
CA ASN A 51 -9.00 3.04 2.36
C ASN A 51 -8.84 1.61 1.82
N LEU A 52 -7.92 0.82 2.40
CA LEU A 52 -7.72 -0.59 2.03
C LEU A 52 -8.95 -1.44 2.35
N ALA A 53 -9.65 -1.16 3.45
CA ALA A 53 -10.81 -1.93 3.88
C ALA A 53 -12.10 -1.58 3.14
N THR A 54 -12.22 -0.35 2.62
CA THR A 54 -13.49 0.21 2.15
C THR A 54 -13.58 0.32 0.64
N TYR A 55 -12.47 0.65 -0.04
CA TYR A 55 -12.49 0.99 -1.47
C TYR A 55 -11.81 -0.08 -2.33
N PRO A 56 -12.13 -0.13 -3.64
CA PRO A 56 -11.53 -1.09 -4.55
C PRO A 56 -10.00 -1.02 -4.56
N SER A 57 -9.35 -2.18 -4.74
CA SER A 57 -7.89 -2.30 -4.74
C SER A 57 -7.20 -1.39 -5.75
N LEU A 58 -7.78 -1.24 -6.95
CA LEU A 58 -7.23 -0.36 -7.98
C LEU A 58 -7.14 1.09 -7.49
N TYR A 59 -8.21 1.60 -6.87
CA TYR A 59 -8.23 2.95 -6.34
C TYR A 59 -7.28 3.12 -5.15
N SER A 60 -7.36 2.25 -4.15
CA SER A 60 -6.54 2.40 -2.95
C SER A 60 -5.05 2.26 -3.27
N THR A 61 -4.68 1.35 -4.16
CA THR A 61 -3.28 1.20 -4.62
C THR A 61 -2.80 2.47 -5.32
N GLN A 62 -3.54 2.98 -6.30
CA GLN A 62 -3.14 4.19 -7.03
C GLN A 62 -3.15 5.44 -6.15
N LEU A 63 -4.10 5.55 -5.21
CA LEU A 63 -4.13 6.61 -4.19
C LEU A 63 -2.82 6.62 -3.39
N PHE A 64 -2.37 5.45 -2.93
CA PHE A 64 -1.14 5.35 -2.16
C PHE A 64 0.12 5.55 -2.99
N VAL A 65 0.10 5.18 -4.28
CA VAL A 65 1.16 5.51 -5.23
C VAL A 65 1.28 7.04 -5.41
N CYS A 66 0.16 7.76 -5.39
CA CYS A 66 0.15 9.23 -5.51
C CYS A 66 0.47 9.98 -4.19
N LEU A 67 0.74 9.26 -3.10
CA LEU A 67 0.98 9.84 -1.76
C LEU A 67 2.29 9.33 -1.13
N PRO A 68 3.46 9.61 -1.72
CA PRO A 68 4.74 9.19 -1.14
C PRO A 68 4.94 9.70 0.29
N GLU A 69 4.49 10.93 0.61
CA GLU A 69 4.68 11.54 1.93
C GLU A 69 3.95 10.78 3.05
N LEU A 70 2.89 10.05 2.71
CA LEU A 70 2.22 9.19 3.67
C LEU A 70 3.18 8.09 4.16
N TRP A 71 3.97 7.52 3.26
CA TRP A 71 4.90 6.43 3.56
C TRP A 71 6.21 6.93 4.17
N GLU A 72 6.58 8.17 3.88
CA GLU A 72 7.67 8.87 4.57
C GLU A 72 7.38 9.11 6.05
N GLU A 73 6.13 9.14 6.48
CA GLU A 73 5.77 9.38 7.88
C GLU A 73 5.44 8.10 8.64
N LEU A 74 4.87 7.10 7.98
CA LEU A 74 4.58 5.80 8.60
C LEU A 74 5.84 5.06 9.06
N SER A 75 5.75 4.40 10.22
CA SER A 75 6.73 3.45 10.73
C SER A 75 6.32 2.00 10.44
N VAL A 76 7.23 1.04 10.63
CA VAL A 76 6.89 -0.39 10.56
C VAL A 76 5.89 -0.79 11.65
N ASP A 77 5.92 -0.14 12.82
CA ASP A 77 4.91 -0.35 13.86
C ASP A 77 3.52 0.13 13.42
N ASP A 78 3.43 1.21 12.65
CA ASP A 78 2.15 1.65 12.08
C ASP A 78 1.64 0.67 11.02
N ILE A 79 2.53 0.13 10.18
CA ILE A 79 2.19 -0.95 9.23
C ILE A 79 1.66 -2.18 9.98
N LEU A 80 2.31 -2.58 11.08
CA LEU A 80 1.83 -3.67 11.92
C LEU A 80 0.44 -3.36 12.51
N ARG A 81 0.21 -2.13 13.00
CA ARG A 81 -1.11 -1.69 13.47
C ARG A 81 -2.18 -1.72 12.39
N ILE A 82 -1.83 -1.38 11.15
CA ILE A 82 -2.73 -1.49 9.98
C ILE A 82 -3.06 -2.96 9.73
N ILE A 83 -2.05 -3.85 9.64
CA ILE A 83 -2.22 -5.29 9.44
C ILE A 83 -3.16 -5.89 10.50
N GLU A 84 -2.93 -5.56 11.77
CA GLU A 84 -3.71 -6.04 12.90
C GLU A 84 -5.13 -5.46 12.98
N SER A 85 -5.47 -4.46 12.16
CA SER A 85 -6.79 -3.84 12.13
C SER A 85 -7.79 -4.55 11.20
N PHE A 86 -7.29 -5.40 10.30
CA PHE A 86 -8.11 -6.02 9.27
C PHE A 86 -8.90 -7.23 9.79
N ASN A 87 -10.17 -7.30 9.38
CA ASN A 87 -11.09 -8.38 9.77
C ASN A 87 -11.43 -9.33 8.61
N SER A 88 -10.92 -9.06 7.40
CA SER A 88 -11.16 -9.84 6.19
C SER A 88 -9.87 -9.97 5.39
N GLU A 89 -9.81 -10.91 4.45
CA GLU A 89 -8.61 -11.21 3.66
C GLU A 89 -8.26 -10.13 2.62
N GLN A 90 -9.25 -9.44 2.07
CA GLN A 90 -9.03 -8.54 0.93
C GLN A 90 -8.00 -7.45 1.26
N PRO A 91 -8.10 -6.71 2.39
CA PRO A 91 -7.20 -5.58 2.65
C PRO A 91 -5.75 -6.02 2.81
N PHE A 92 -5.52 -7.27 3.26
CA PHE A 92 -4.17 -7.85 3.25
C PHE A 92 -3.64 -8.01 1.83
N TYR A 93 -4.45 -8.47 0.87
CA TYR A 93 -4.03 -8.62 -0.52
C TYR A 93 -3.66 -7.28 -1.15
N SER A 94 -4.48 -6.25 -0.92
CA SER A 94 -4.19 -4.89 -1.39
C SER A 94 -2.94 -4.31 -0.74
N LEU A 95 -2.75 -4.50 0.58
CA LEU A 95 -1.54 -4.06 1.26
C LEU A 95 -0.30 -4.78 0.73
N ILE A 96 -0.36 -6.11 0.55
CA ILE A 96 0.73 -6.91 0.00
C ILE A 96 1.07 -6.44 -1.41
N LEU A 97 0.07 -6.30 -2.28
CA LEU A 97 0.28 -5.83 -3.65
C LEU A 97 0.95 -4.46 -3.63
N PHE A 98 0.41 -3.51 -2.88
CA PHE A 98 0.95 -2.17 -2.81
C PHE A 98 2.39 -2.14 -2.26
N THR A 99 2.62 -2.72 -1.08
CA THR A 99 3.91 -2.66 -0.39
C THR A 99 4.99 -3.43 -1.13
N TYR A 100 4.68 -4.65 -1.61
CA TYR A 100 5.65 -5.50 -2.28
C TYR A 100 5.97 -4.99 -3.69
N LYS A 101 4.96 -4.57 -4.45
CA LYS A 101 5.13 -4.20 -5.86
C LYS A 101 5.60 -2.77 -6.05
N TYR A 102 4.87 -1.81 -5.48
CA TYR A 102 5.08 -0.38 -5.74
C TYR A 102 6.09 0.22 -4.77
N LEU A 103 5.89 0.04 -3.47
CA LEU A 103 6.83 0.52 -2.44
C LEU A 103 8.12 -0.34 -2.40
N GLN A 104 8.09 -1.55 -2.98
CA GLN A 104 9.20 -2.51 -3.03
C GLN A 104 9.77 -2.90 -1.65
N VAL A 105 8.88 -3.01 -0.67
CA VAL A 105 9.16 -3.47 0.69
C VAL A 105 8.41 -4.76 0.98
N ASP A 106 9.15 -5.81 1.32
CA ASP A 106 8.62 -7.07 1.78
C ASP A 106 8.17 -6.98 3.25
N ILE A 107 6.86 -7.13 3.45
CA ILE A 107 6.19 -7.20 4.75
C ILE A 107 5.60 -8.59 5.03
N LEU A 108 5.83 -9.60 4.19
CA LEU A 108 5.13 -10.89 4.25
C LEU A 108 5.36 -11.59 5.59
N ARG A 109 6.60 -11.57 6.07
CA ARG A 109 6.94 -12.14 7.39
C ARG A 109 6.25 -11.38 8.53
N LEU A 110 6.33 -10.04 8.52
CA LEU A 110 5.67 -9.18 9.50
C LEU A 110 4.18 -9.48 9.59
N LEU A 111 3.53 -9.65 8.44
CA LEU A 111 2.12 -9.99 8.34
C LEU A 111 1.80 -11.38 8.89
N LEU A 112 2.61 -12.39 8.57
CA LEU A 112 2.34 -13.78 8.97
C LEU A 112 2.67 -14.04 10.45
N GLU A 113 3.57 -13.25 11.02
CA GLU A 113 3.94 -13.29 12.43
C GLU A 113 3.06 -12.37 13.30
N ALA A 114 2.24 -11.49 12.71
CA ALA A 114 1.36 -10.57 13.42
C ALA A 114 0.36 -11.32 14.35
N PRO A 115 0.38 -11.06 15.67
CA PRO A 115 -0.43 -11.81 16.65
C PRO A 115 -1.93 -11.74 16.43
N LYS A 116 -2.46 -10.60 15.96
CA LYS A 116 -3.91 -10.41 15.76
C LYS A 116 -4.43 -10.91 14.43
N VAL A 117 -3.55 -11.35 13.52
CA VAL A 117 -3.99 -11.94 12.25
C VAL A 117 -4.38 -13.40 12.52
N SER A 118 -5.63 -13.75 12.22
CA SER A 118 -6.13 -15.11 12.44
C SER A 118 -5.40 -16.13 11.56
N GLU A 119 -5.23 -17.36 12.06
CA GLU A 119 -4.63 -18.45 11.28
C GLU A 119 -5.38 -18.72 9.97
N LEU A 120 -6.71 -18.55 9.96
CA LEU A 120 -7.50 -18.65 8.73
C LEU A 120 -7.07 -17.60 7.69
N ASN A 121 -6.88 -16.34 8.10
CA ASN A 121 -6.42 -15.29 7.20
C ASN A 121 -4.99 -15.55 6.72
N LYS A 122 -4.08 -16.01 7.61
CA LYS A 122 -2.72 -16.41 7.20
C LYS A 122 -2.74 -17.50 6.13
N GLN A 123 -3.59 -18.53 6.29
CA GLN A 123 -3.74 -19.58 5.29
C GLN A 123 -4.27 -19.06 3.96
N LYS A 124 -5.28 -18.18 3.99
CA LYS A 124 -5.81 -17.52 2.79
C LYS A 124 -4.74 -16.69 2.07
N ILE A 125 -3.92 -15.97 2.82
CA ILE A 125 -2.81 -15.17 2.28
C ILE A 125 -1.74 -16.05 1.65
N LYS A 126 -1.32 -17.13 2.32
CA LYS A 126 -0.38 -18.09 1.72
C LYS A 126 -0.92 -18.69 0.42
N LYS A 127 -2.21 -19.02 0.38
CA LYS A 127 -2.88 -19.51 -0.84
C LYS A 127 -2.89 -18.45 -1.95
N PHE A 128 -3.23 -17.20 -1.61
CA PHE A 128 -3.18 -16.07 -2.53
C PHE A 128 -1.77 -15.92 -3.13
N LEU A 129 -0.74 -15.85 -2.28
CA LEU A 129 0.66 -15.70 -2.71
C LEU A 129 1.08 -16.80 -3.69
N LYS A 130 0.76 -18.07 -3.41
CA LYS A 130 1.09 -19.19 -4.32
C LYS A 130 0.50 -19.05 -5.72
N THR A 131 -0.59 -18.29 -5.87
CA THR A 131 -1.26 -18.07 -7.16
C THR A 131 -0.95 -16.72 -7.79
N GLN A 132 -0.64 -15.70 -6.98
CA GLN A 132 -0.56 -14.31 -7.42
C GLN A 132 0.84 -13.71 -7.32
N TYR A 133 1.84 -14.46 -6.80
CA TYR A 133 3.21 -13.94 -6.68
C TYR A 133 3.78 -13.34 -7.96
N PRO A 134 3.48 -13.82 -9.20
CA PRO A 134 4.03 -13.19 -10.39
C PRO A 134 3.58 -11.74 -10.56
N HIS A 135 2.39 -11.38 -10.05
CA HIS A 135 1.83 -10.04 -10.13
C HIS A 135 2.44 -9.07 -9.09
N LEU A 136 3.27 -9.55 -8.17
CA LEU A 136 3.96 -8.72 -7.19
C LEU A 136 5.27 -8.11 -7.75
N ILE A 137 5.71 -8.54 -8.93
CA ILE A 137 6.86 -7.94 -9.61
C ILE A 137 6.38 -6.75 -10.44
N LEU A 138 6.96 -5.58 -10.17
CA LEU A 138 6.73 -4.36 -10.94
C LEU A 138 7.26 -4.55 -12.37
N GLN A 139 6.39 -4.38 -13.36
CA GLN A 139 6.77 -4.47 -14.78
C GLN A 139 7.31 -3.14 -15.30
N GLU A 140 8.06 -3.16 -16.40
CA GLU A 140 8.63 -1.94 -17.00
C GLU A 140 7.56 -0.94 -17.45
N GLU A 141 6.45 -1.42 -18.02
CA GLU A 141 5.32 -0.58 -18.43
C GLU A 141 4.70 0.17 -17.24
N GLU A 142 4.76 -0.39 -16.04
CA GLU A 142 4.23 0.22 -14.81
C GLU A 142 5.20 1.24 -14.21
N LEU A 143 6.44 1.33 -14.73
CA LEU A 143 7.37 2.40 -14.37
C LEU A 143 7.00 3.72 -15.05
N GLU A 144 6.25 3.68 -16.16
CA GLU A 144 5.77 4.88 -16.86
C GLU A 144 4.84 5.72 -15.98
N ASP A 145 4.16 5.10 -15.01
CA ASP A 145 3.33 5.80 -14.01
C ASP A 145 4.14 6.74 -13.11
N PHE A 146 5.47 6.54 -12.99
CA PHE A 146 6.39 7.34 -12.18
C PHE A 146 7.12 8.44 -12.98
N ASP A 147 6.69 8.70 -14.21
CA ASP A 147 7.19 9.82 -15.03
C ASP A 147 6.29 11.08 -14.89
N GLU A 148 6.81 12.26 -15.25
CA GLU A 148 6.10 13.55 -15.12
C GLU A 148 4.78 13.59 -15.91
N ASP A 149 4.70 12.85 -17.01
CA ASP A 149 3.49 12.72 -17.83
C ASP A 149 2.53 11.60 -17.36
N GLY A 150 2.93 10.81 -16.37
CA GLY A 150 2.17 9.71 -15.77
C GLY A 150 1.26 10.20 -14.63
N LEU A 151 1.39 9.59 -13.45
CA LEU A 151 0.59 9.96 -12.28
C LEU A 151 1.01 11.28 -11.63
N GLY A 152 2.06 11.93 -12.14
CA GLY A 152 2.60 13.20 -11.63
C GLY A 152 3.43 13.01 -10.36
N ILE A 153 4.12 11.88 -10.21
CA ILE A 153 4.89 11.55 -9.01
C ILE A 153 6.37 11.53 -9.34
N HIS A 154 7.21 12.01 -8.43
CA HIS A 154 8.66 11.91 -8.58
C HIS A 154 9.19 10.58 -8.04
N LEU A 155 10.01 9.89 -8.84
CA LEU A 155 10.65 8.65 -8.44
C LEU A 155 11.53 8.81 -7.18
N ASP A 156 12.16 9.96 -7.00
CA ASP A 156 13.02 10.24 -5.84
C ASP A 156 12.24 10.21 -4.52
N ASP A 157 11.00 10.71 -4.50
CA ASP A 157 10.13 10.67 -3.32
C ASP A 157 9.83 9.21 -2.93
N TRP A 158 9.57 8.35 -3.92
CA TRP A 158 9.38 6.92 -3.70
C TRP A 158 10.65 6.20 -3.21
N ILE A 159 11.80 6.55 -3.79
CA ILE A 159 13.08 6.01 -3.35
C ILE A 159 13.31 6.35 -1.87
N TYR A 160 13.03 7.59 -1.48
CA TYR A 160 13.19 8.07 -0.11
C TYR A 160 12.22 7.37 0.86
N ALA A 161 10.93 7.33 0.55
CA ALA A 161 9.92 6.64 1.37
C ALA A 161 10.28 5.15 1.60
N ARG A 162 10.68 4.45 0.54
CA ARG A 162 11.16 3.06 0.62
C ARG A 162 12.40 2.95 1.52
N GLN A 163 13.41 3.79 1.31
CA GLN A 163 14.66 3.74 2.07
C GLN A 163 14.43 3.94 3.56
N LYS A 164 13.53 4.86 3.95
CA LYS A 164 13.17 5.07 5.35
C LYS A 164 12.65 3.78 5.99
N LEU A 165 11.67 3.11 5.38
CA LEU A 165 11.10 1.87 5.94
C LEU A 165 12.13 0.74 6.02
N LEU A 166 13.03 0.64 5.04
CA LEU A 166 14.09 -0.36 5.01
C LEU A 166 15.21 -0.14 6.05
N THR A 167 15.16 0.93 6.84
CA THR A 167 16.03 1.08 8.02
C THR A 167 15.62 0.17 9.18
N ASP A 168 14.38 -0.35 9.18
CA ASP A 168 13.87 -1.27 10.20
C ASP A 168 14.12 -2.72 9.78
N GLU A 169 14.77 -3.50 10.66
CA GLU A 169 15.22 -4.88 10.36
C GLU A 169 14.08 -5.90 10.19
N ARG A 170 12.85 -5.55 10.60
CA ARG A 170 11.67 -6.42 10.50
C ARG A 170 11.14 -6.53 9.08
N VAL A 171 11.50 -5.59 8.20
CA VAL A 171 11.14 -5.58 6.78
C VAL A 171 12.37 -5.70 5.91
N LYS A 172 12.18 -6.09 4.64
CA LYS A 172 13.29 -6.30 3.69
C LYS A 172 12.96 -5.72 2.33
N PRO A 173 13.95 -5.51 1.46
CA PRO A 173 13.68 -5.21 0.06
C PRO A 173 12.88 -6.34 -0.59
N ALA A 174 11.83 -5.99 -1.34
CA ALA A 174 11.07 -6.95 -2.14
C ALA A 174 11.96 -7.66 -3.16
N LYS A 175 11.69 -8.94 -3.42
CA LYS A 175 12.37 -9.69 -4.50
C LYS A 175 11.97 -9.11 -5.85
N ARG A 176 12.96 -8.93 -6.73
CA ARG A 176 12.77 -8.40 -8.08
C ARG A 176 12.71 -9.48 -9.15
N LEU A 177 13.24 -10.66 -8.86
CA LEU A 177 13.25 -11.79 -9.78
C LEU A 177 12.16 -12.79 -9.41
N LEU A 178 11.39 -13.23 -10.41
CA LEU A 178 10.32 -14.22 -10.26
C LEU A 178 10.80 -15.50 -9.58
N VAL A 179 12.01 -15.97 -9.89
CA VAL A 179 12.58 -17.21 -9.32
C VAL A 179 12.81 -17.08 -7.81
N ASP A 180 13.32 -15.94 -7.36
CA ASP A 180 13.60 -15.70 -5.94
C ASP A 180 12.31 -15.54 -5.15
N LEU A 181 11.35 -14.79 -5.71
CA LEU A 181 10.03 -14.60 -5.11
C LEU A 181 9.28 -15.93 -5.01
N LYS A 182 9.33 -16.76 -6.05
CA LYS A 182 8.72 -18.09 -6.03
C LYS A 182 9.29 -18.93 -4.88
N ALA A 183 10.62 -18.97 -4.75
CA ALA A 183 11.27 -19.73 -3.69
C ALA A 183 10.90 -19.21 -2.30
N GLU A 184 10.80 -17.88 -2.11
CA GLU A 184 10.33 -17.28 -0.87
C GLU A 184 8.90 -17.71 -0.54
N VAL A 185 7.97 -17.55 -1.48
CA VAL A 185 6.54 -17.91 -1.31
C VAL A 185 6.34 -19.40 -1.03
N GLU A 186 7.17 -20.28 -1.61
CA GLU A 186 7.14 -21.72 -1.32
C GLU A 186 7.60 -22.07 0.10
N ASN A 187 8.42 -21.21 0.73
CA ASN A 187 8.95 -21.39 2.08
C ASN A 187 8.14 -20.68 3.18
N LEU A 188 7.09 -19.92 2.83
CA LEU A 188 6.17 -19.26 3.78
C LEU A 188 5.13 -20.23 4.36
#